data_AF-A0A3C0U3V9-F1
#
_entry.id   AF-A0A3C0U3V9-F1
#
_cell.length_a   1.000
_cell.length_b   1.000
_cell.length_c   1.000
_cell.angle_alpha   90.00
_cell.angle_beta   90.00
_cell.angle_gamma   90.00
#
_symmetry.space_group_name_H-M   'P 1'
#
loop_
_entity.id
_entity.type
_entity.pdbx_description
1 polymer ?
#
loop_
_entity_poly.entity_id
_entity_poly.type
_entity_poly.pdbx_seq_one_letter_code
_entity_poly.pdbx_strand_id
1 'polypeptide(L)'
;PKRKDILKPSEKRLALENALRYFPKEWHAELAPEFLEELKEYGRIYMYRFKPNYAIKARPIHDYPAKCAQAACIMLMIQNNLDPAVAQHPEELITYGGNGGVFQNWAQYVLTMKYLSEMTQEQTLHMYSGHPMGLFPSTADAPRVVVTNGMMIPNYSQPDDWEKFNALGVTQYGQMTAGSYMYIGPQGIVHGTTITVLNAARMKSKGGPEGKLFVTAGLGGMSGAQPKAANIAGVVSITAEINPKAAYKRHEQGWVDEITTSADEAIDMAQTFQNQKRARSIAYLGNIVDLWERMAERNVHVDLGSDQTSLHNPWAGGYYPQGMSYDEANEMMSSDPVEFKARIKTTLKKHVTAINTLVDQGMYFFDYGNAFLLESSRAGAEIMDADGEYFRYPSYVQDIMGPMCFDYGFGPFRWVCASGNPEDLDKTDAIAEKVLKALMAKAPVEIKQQMDDNIRWIQGAKANKLVVGSQARILYADSEGRIAIAKAFNRAIE
;
A
#
# COMPACT_ATOMS: atom_id res chain seq x y z
N PRO A 1 14.23 -6.12 7.59
CA PRO A 1 14.79 -7.44 7.16
C PRO A 1 16.18 -7.23 6.56
N LYS A 2 17.10 -8.19 6.75
CA LYS A 2 18.43 -8.12 6.12
C LYS A 2 18.29 -8.12 4.59
N ARG A 3 18.94 -7.17 3.91
CA ARG A 3 18.90 -7.06 2.44
C ARG A 3 19.90 -8.02 1.79
N LYS A 4 19.66 -8.37 0.53
CA LYS A 4 20.53 -9.26 -0.26
C LYS A 4 21.94 -8.67 -0.36
N ASP A 5 22.96 -9.45 0.00
CA ASP A 5 24.36 -9.08 -0.22
C ASP A 5 24.73 -9.32 -1.69
N ILE A 6 24.52 -8.30 -2.52
CA ILE A 6 24.67 -8.38 -3.98
C ILE A 6 25.94 -7.68 -4.50
N LEU A 7 26.61 -6.87 -3.66
CA LEU A 7 27.73 -6.04 -4.08
C LEU A 7 29.05 -6.83 -4.12
N LYS A 8 29.81 -6.64 -5.19
CA LYS A 8 31.21 -7.09 -5.29
C LYS A 8 32.13 -6.24 -4.41
N PRO A 9 33.36 -6.68 -4.08
CA PRO A 9 34.26 -5.91 -3.22
C PRO A 9 34.55 -4.47 -3.69
N SER A 10 34.70 -4.26 -5.01
CA SER A 10 34.86 -2.92 -5.59
C SER A 10 33.61 -2.05 -5.42
N GLU A 11 32.43 -2.65 -5.50
CA GLU A 11 31.15 -1.97 -5.34
C GLU A 11 30.86 -1.67 -3.86
N LYS A 12 31.27 -2.55 -2.93
CA LYS A 12 31.23 -2.25 -1.49
C LYS A 12 32.10 -1.05 -1.15
N ARG A 13 33.30 -0.94 -1.73
CA ARG A 13 34.14 0.25 -1.60
C ARG A 13 33.43 1.50 -2.16
N LEU A 14 32.86 1.40 -3.35
CA LEU A 14 32.10 2.50 -3.96
C LEU A 14 30.88 2.91 -3.12
N ALA A 15 30.18 1.97 -2.49
CA ALA A 15 29.07 2.27 -1.58
C ALA A 15 29.54 3.12 -0.39
N LEU A 16 30.69 2.79 0.19
CA LEU A 16 31.30 3.59 1.27
C LEU A 16 31.71 4.97 0.78
N GLU A 17 32.41 5.07 -0.35
CA GLU A 17 32.77 6.36 -0.96
C GLU A 17 31.51 7.20 -1.20
N ASN A 18 30.44 6.58 -1.72
CA ASN A 18 29.17 7.23 -1.98
C ASN A 18 28.49 7.74 -0.71
N ALA A 19 28.54 6.98 0.37
CA ALA A 19 28.01 7.35 1.68
C ALA A 19 28.82 8.48 2.34
N LEU A 20 30.15 8.48 2.19
CA LEU A 20 31.04 9.47 2.79
C LEU A 20 30.94 10.86 2.14
N ARG A 21 30.36 10.99 0.93
CA ARG A 21 30.15 12.27 0.25
C ARG A 21 29.31 13.27 1.05
N TYR A 22 28.47 12.81 1.98
CA TYR A 22 27.63 13.67 2.81
C TYR A 22 28.39 14.31 3.98
N PHE A 23 29.63 13.91 4.23
CA PHE A 23 30.37 14.26 5.44
C PHE A 23 31.72 14.92 5.13
N PRO A 24 32.21 15.82 6.01
CA PRO A 24 33.55 16.36 5.91
C PRO A 24 34.62 15.27 5.91
N LYS A 25 35.73 15.50 5.21
CA LYS A 25 36.80 14.50 5.01
C LYS A 25 37.43 14.03 6.32
N GLU A 26 37.53 14.92 7.29
CA GLU A 26 38.04 14.66 8.64
C GLU A 26 37.24 13.59 9.39
N TRP A 27 35.96 13.38 9.05
CA TRP A 27 35.12 12.35 9.70
C TRP A 27 35.24 11.00 9.01
N HIS A 28 35.86 10.91 7.83
CA HIS A 28 35.84 9.70 7.01
C HIS A 28 36.54 8.52 7.68
N ALA A 29 37.64 8.75 8.41
CA ALA A 29 38.37 7.70 9.11
C ALA A 29 37.52 7.01 10.19
N GLU A 30 36.61 7.75 10.82
CA GLU A 30 35.71 7.23 11.85
C GLU A 30 34.44 6.62 11.25
N LEU A 31 33.84 7.27 10.26
CA LEU A 31 32.57 6.84 9.67
C LEU A 31 32.72 5.65 8.71
N ALA A 32 33.85 5.51 8.02
CA ALA A 32 34.01 4.43 7.04
C ALA A 32 33.91 3.02 7.66
N PRO A 33 34.55 2.72 8.82
CA PRO A 33 34.35 1.45 9.52
C PRO A 33 32.89 1.23 9.96
N GLU A 34 32.22 2.27 10.46
CA GLU A 34 30.83 2.20 10.91
C GLU A 34 29.89 1.87 9.75
N PHE A 35 30.00 2.59 8.63
CA PHE A 35 29.18 2.34 7.44
C PHE A 35 29.49 0.98 6.80
N LEU A 36 30.73 0.50 6.88
CA LEU A 36 31.07 -0.85 6.44
C LEU A 36 30.37 -1.90 7.30
N GLU A 37 30.25 -1.67 8.60
CA GLU A 37 29.54 -2.59 9.48
C GLU A 37 28.04 -2.60 9.20
N GLU A 38 27.42 -1.44 9.04
CA GLU A 38 26.01 -1.36 8.62
C GLU A 38 25.78 -2.11 7.29
N LEU A 39 26.67 -1.94 6.32
CA LEU A 39 26.56 -2.61 5.02
C LEU A 39 26.63 -4.14 5.16
N LYS A 40 27.46 -4.68 6.07
CA LYS A 40 27.56 -6.13 6.31
C LYS A 40 26.36 -6.68 7.08
N GLU A 41 25.91 -5.94 8.09
CA GLU A 41 24.85 -6.36 8.99
C GLU A 41 23.49 -6.30 8.28
N TYR A 42 23.18 -5.17 7.68
CA TYR A 42 21.86 -4.87 7.12
C TYR A 42 21.78 -4.99 5.60
N GLY A 43 22.93 -5.03 4.90
CA GLY A 43 22.99 -4.95 3.45
C GLY A 43 22.78 -3.53 2.90
N ARG A 44 22.76 -2.52 3.78
CA ARG A 44 22.51 -1.10 3.49
C ARG A 44 23.26 -0.21 4.49
N ILE A 45 23.53 1.03 4.09
CA ILE A 45 24.11 2.07 4.94
C ILE A 45 23.00 3.08 5.25
N TYR A 46 22.36 2.94 6.41
CA TYR A 46 21.28 3.83 6.86
C TYR A 46 21.81 5.06 7.60
N MET A 47 23.06 5.01 8.07
CA MET A 47 23.73 6.06 8.82
C MET A 47 23.00 6.33 10.15
N TYR A 48 22.75 5.29 10.94
CA TYR A 48 21.93 5.36 12.16
C TYR A 48 22.43 6.41 13.16
N ARG A 49 23.74 6.66 13.20
CA ARG A 49 24.36 7.73 14.00
C ARG A 49 23.69 9.10 13.81
N PHE A 50 23.17 9.39 12.61
CA PHE A 50 22.59 10.69 12.27
C PHE A 50 21.06 10.72 12.38
N LYS A 51 20.44 9.65 12.89
CA LYS A 51 19.02 9.67 13.20
C LYS A 51 18.75 10.69 14.31
N PRO A 52 17.79 11.62 14.14
CA PRO A 52 17.44 12.57 15.19
C PRO A 52 16.91 11.90 16.46
N ASN A 53 17.17 12.52 17.61
CA ASN A 53 16.68 12.06 18.91
C ASN A 53 15.29 12.60 19.30
N TYR A 54 14.70 13.50 18.50
CA TYR A 54 13.34 13.98 18.71
C TYR A 54 12.30 13.01 18.16
N ALA A 55 11.08 13.06 18.69
CA ALA A 55 9.96 12.29 18.16
C ALA A 55 9.64 12.73 16.71
N ILE A 56 9.79 11.81 15.76
CA ILE A 56 9.42 11.97 14.37
C ILE A 56 7.92 11.69 14.25
N LYS A 57 7.14 12.74 14.05
CA LYS A 57 5.68 12.70 13.84
C LYS A 57 5.23 13.99 13.18
N ALA A 58 4.08 13.98 12.52
CA ALA A 58 3.45 15.20 12.05
C ALA A 58 3.14 16.14 13.23
N ARG A 59 3.46 17.42 13.08
CA ARG A 59 3.18 18.49 14.06
C ARG A 59 2.31 19.57 13.42
N PRO A 60 1.68 20.44 14.22
CA PRO A 60 1.11 21.67 13.69
C PRO A 60 2.12 22.45 12.84
N ILE A 61 1.66 23.02 11.72
CA ILE A 61 2.52 23.68 10.73
C ILE A 61 3.42 24.77 11.31
N HIS A 62 2.97 25.47 12.35
CA HIS A 62 3.70 26.56 13.00
C HIS A 62 4.89 26.07 13.86
N ASP A 63 4.99 24.78 14.15
CA ASP A 63 6.12 24.20 14.88
C ASP A 63 7.36 23.98 13.97
N TYR A 64 7.20 24.10 12.66
CA TYR A 64 8.29 23.90 11.70
C TYR A 64 9.02 25.23 11.47
N PRO A 65 10.37 25.26 11.61
CA PRO A 65 11.17 26.48 11.46
C PRO A 65 11.43 26.82 9.99
N ALA A 66 10.39 26.85 9.15
CA ALA A 66 10.51 27.13 7.72
C ALA A 66 10.26 28.61 7.40
N LYS A 67 11.01 29.16 6.44
CA LYS A 67 10.77 30.53 5.95
C LYS A 67 9.51 30.66 5.09
N CYS A 68 8.99 29.56 4.53
CA CYS A 68 7.73 29.57 3.79
C CYS A 68 6.81 28.40 4.22
N ALA A 69 5.50 28.65 4.26
CA ALA A 69 4.52 27.70 4.76
C ALA A 69 4.45 26.40 3.93
N GLN A 70 4.64 26.50 2.61
CA GLN A 70 4.65 25.32 1.73
C GLN A 70 5.78 24.35 2.08
N ALA A 71 6.97 24.85 2.45
CA ALA A 71 8.06 24.00 2.90
C ALA A 71 7.76 23.36 4.26
N ALA A 72 7.13 24.09 5.20
CA ALA A 72 6.64 23.54 6.46
C ALA A 72 5.64 22.38 6.25
N CYS A 73 4.69 22.51 5.30
CA CYS A 73 3.79 21.42 4.94
C CYS A 73 4.54 20.17 4.44
N ILE A 74 5.60 20.35 3.67
CA ILE A 74 6.41 19.22 3.17
C ILE A 74 7.18 18.56 4.32
N MET A 75 7.75 19.35 5.25
CA MET A 75 8.38 18.84 6.48
C MET A 75 7.40 18.04 7.33
N LEU A 76 6.16 18.52 7.48
CA LEU A 76 5.06 17.81 8.15
C LEU A 76 4.82 16.45 7.50
N MET A 77 4.68 16.42 6.18
CA MET A 77 4.39 15.18 5.47
C MET A 77 5.56 14.19 5.47
N ILE A 78 6.81 14.66 5.39
CA ILE A 78 7.99 13.81 5.55
C ILE A 78 7.99 13.16 6.94
N GLN A 79 7.74 13.93 7.99
CA GLN A 79 7.68 13.40 9.36
C GLN A 79 6.48 12.49 9.57
N ASN A 80 5.34 12.73 8.91
CA ASN A 80 4.20 11.82 8.91
C ASN A 80 4.57 10.45 8.31
N ASN A 81 5.24 10.45 7.15
CA ASN A 81 5.65 9.22 6.48
C ASN A 81 6.67 8.38 7.29
N LEU A 82 7.39 9.01 8.22
CA LEU A 82 8.38 8.39 9.10
C LEU A 82 7.90 8.24 10.55
N ASP A 83 6.65 8.60 10.84
CA ASP A 83 6.06 8.43 12.17
C ASP A 83 6.02 6.93 12.52
N PRO A 84 6.52 6.50 13.69
CA PRO A 84 6.45 5.09 14.09
C PRO A 84 5.04 4.49 14.16
N ALA A 85 4.01 5.33 14.29
CA ALA A 85 2.60 4.89 14.21
C ALA A 85 2.16 4.63 12.76
N VAL A 86 2.82 5.24 11.77
CA VAL A 86 2.46 5.20 10.35
C VAL A 86 3.37 4.28 9.54
N ALA A 87 4.69 4.39 9.73
CA ALA A 87 5.71 3.70 8.95
C ALA A 87 5.87 2.24 9.38
N GLN A 88 6.13 1.36 8.41
CA GLN A 88 6.37 -0.06 8.65
C GLN A 88 7.74 -0.31 9.32
N HIS A 89 8.78 0.39 8.89
CA HIS A 89 10.14 0.32 9.42
C HIS A 89 10.71 1.75 9.49
N PRO A 90 10.32 2.57 10.49
CA PRO A 90 10.67 3.99 10.56
C PRO A 90 12.18 4.23 10.67
N GLU A 91 12.90 3.35 11.35
CA GLU A 91 14.36 3.43 11.58
C GLU A 91 15.14 3.27 10.27
N GLU A 92 14.67 2.39 9.39
CA GLU A 92 15.19 2.17 8.03
C GLU A 92 14.56 3.10 6.99
N LEU A 93 13.82 4.12 7.43
CA LEU A 93 13.16 5.13 6.61
C LEU A 93 12.14 4.57 5.60
N ILE A 94 11.53 3.42 5.91
CA ILE A 94 10.56 2.73 5.05
C ILE A 94 9.14 2.91 5.59
N THR A 95 8.28 3.50 4.77
CA THR A 95 6.88 3.75 5.13
C THR A 95 6.02 2.50 4.92
N TYR A 96 6.06 1.85 3.75
CA TYR A 96 5.26 0.65 3.48
C TYR A 96 5.78 -0.16 2.28
N GLY A 97 5.14 -1.30 1.99
CA GLY A 97 5.47 -2.16 0.86
C GLY A 97 6.78 -2.94 1.05
N GLY A 98 7.27 -3.07 2.28
CA GLY A 98 8.50 -3.78 2.62
C GLY A 98 9.80 -3.04 2.31
N ASN A 99 9.83 -2.20 1.28
CA ASN A 99 11.01 -1.42 0.86
C ASN A 99 10.69 -0.01 0.32
N GLY A 100 9.43 0.44 0.40
CA GLY A 100 9.02 1.79 0.00
C GLY A 100 9.58 2.85 0.94
N GLY A 101 10.73 3.42 0.57
CA GLY A 101 11.51 4.36 1.36
C GLY A 101 11.14 5.82 1.15
N VAL A 102 11.32 6.63 2.20
CA VAL A 102 11.27 8.09 2.16
C VAL A 102 12.63 8.64 1.71
N PHE A 103 13.70 8.11 2.31
CA PHE A 103 15.10 8.39 1.99
C PHE A 103 15.92 7.09 2.08
N GLN A 104 17.12 7.10 1.50
CA GLN A 104 18.05 5.97 1.56
C GLN A 104 18.76 5.89 2.92
N ASN A 105 18.98 7.04 3.57
CA ASN A 105 19.72 7.15 4.82
C ASN A 105 19.36 8.43 5.59
N TRP A 106 19.79 8.50 6.85
CA TRP A 106 19.48 9.61 7.75
C TRP A 106 20.19 10.93 7.38
N ALA A 107 21.34 10.90 6.69
CA ALA A 107 21.97 12.14 6.22
C ALA A 107 21.09 12.87 5.18
N GLN A 108 20.47 12.12 4.27
CA GLN A 108 19.51 12.66 3.31
C GLN A 108 18.29 13.29 4.00
N TYR A 109 17.76 12.65 5.04
CA TYR A 109 16.69 13.23 5.87
C TYR A 109 17.14 14.56 6.46
N VAL A 110 18.28 14.59 7.18
CA VAL A 110 18.76 15.79 7.88
C VAL A 110 18.99 16.96 6.90
N LEU A 111 19.64 16.70 5.77
CA LEU A 111 19.88 17.72 4.75
C LEU A 111 18.59 18.21 4.10
N THR A 112 17.63 17.33 3.84
CA THR A 112 16.33 17.72 3.29
C THR A 112 15.58 18.63 4.26
N MET A 113 15.55 18.28 5.54
CA MET A 113 14.90 19.11 6.58
C MET A 113 15.61 20.46 6.73
N LYS A 114 16.94 20.51 6.61
CA LYS A 114 17.72 21.76 6.57
C LYS A 114 17.37 22.62 5.35
N TYR A 115 17.32 22.05 4.15
CA TYR A 115 16.98 22.83 2.96
C TYR A 115 15.54 23.35 3.00
N LEU A 116 14.59 22.54 3.48
CA LEU A 116 13.19 22.96 3.64
C LEU A 116 13.02 24.06 4.70
N SER A 117 13.83 24.06 5.77
CA SER A 117 13.76 25.14 6.77
C SER A 117 14.30 26.46 6.22
N GLU A 118 15.30 26.42 5.35
CA GLU A 118 16.02 27.60 4.87
C GLU A 118 15.48 28.20 3.55
N MET A 119 14.77 27.40 2.74
CA MET A 119 14.36 27.81 1.38
C MET A 119 13.34 28.94 1.37
N THR A 120 13.36 29.74 0.30
CA THR A 120 12.36 30.78 0.05
C THR A 120 11.24 30.29 -0.87
N GLN A 121 10.25 31.15 -1.16
CA GLN A 121 9.21 30.87 -2.15
C GLN A 121 9.73 30.93 -3.59
N GLU A 122 10.96 31.39 -3.82
CA GLU A 122 11.57 31.51 -5.16
C GLU A 122 12.66 30.45 -5.37
N GLN A 123 12.53 29.32 -4.67
CA GLN A 123 13.44 28.19 -4.79
C GLN A 123 12.68 26.88 -4.92
N THR A 124 13.34 25.91 -5.55
CA THR A 124 12.89 24.52 -5.67
C THR A 124 14.00 23.58 -5.23
N LEU A 125 13.69 22.66 -4.31
CA LEU A 125 14.57 21.58 -3.90
C LEU A 125 14.45 20.41 -4.89
N HIS A 126 15.58 19.99 -5.45
CA HIS A 126 15.62 18.84 -6.36
C HIS A 126 16.03 17.58 -5.58
N MET A 127 15.16 16.57 -5.58
CA MET A 127 15.37 15.30 -4.88
C MET A 127 15.63 14.18 -5.89
N TYR A 128 16.80 13.56 -5.83
CA TYR A 128 17.23 12.45 -6.68
C TYR A 128 17.23 11.14 -5.90
N SER A 129 16.11 10.42 -5.97
CA SER A 129 15.90 9.16 -5.25
C SER A 129 16.25 9.27 -3.77
N GLY A 130 15.79 10.33 -3.10
CA GLY A 130 16.10 10.64 -1.71
C GLY A 130 17.32 11.55 -1.51
N HIS A 131 18.28 11.61 -2.45
CA HIS A 131 19.40 12.56 -2.36
C HIS A 131 18.92 14.01 -2.57
N PRO A 132 19.09 14.92 -1.60
CA PRO A 132 18.76 16.33 -1.79
C PRO A 132 19.88 17.04 -2.56
N MET A 133 19.73 17.13 -3.89
CA MET A 133 20.73 17.71 -4.79
C MET A 133 21.04 19.17 -4.44
N GLY A 134 20.02 19.93 -4.04
CA GLY A 134 20.16 21.30 -3.59
C GLY A 134 18.96 22.18 -3.93
N LEU A 135 19.04 23.44 -3.48
CA LEU A 135 18.07 24.48 -3.76
C LEU A 135 18.48 25.24 -5.02
N PHE A 136 17.58 25.31 -6.00
CA PHE A 136 17.77 26.04 -7.25
C PHE A 136 16.77 27.21 -7.33
N PRO A 137 17.15 28.37 -7.90
CA PRO A 137 16.21 29.46 -8.12
C PRO A 137 15.01 29.05 -8.99
N SER A 138 13.83 29.53 -8.63
CA SER A 138 12.56 29.30 -9.33
C SER A 138 11.58 30.46 -9.08
N THR A 139 10.27 30.26 -9.27
CA THR A 139 9.24 31.28 -9.08
C THR A 139 8.28 30.90 -7.96
N ALA A 140 7.54 31.86 -7.39
CA ALA A 140 6.54 31.59 -6.35
C ALA A 140 5.51 30.50 -6.74
N ASP A 141 5.13 30.43 -8.02
CA ASP A 141 4.16 29.46 -8.55
C ASP A 141 4.79 28.08 -8.87
N ALA A 142 6.12 27.97 -8.85
CA ALA A 142 6.80 26.70 -9.09
C ALA A 142 6.62 25.71 -7.91
N PRO A 143 6.78 24.39 -8.13
CA PRO A 143 6.86 23.44 -7.03
C PRO A 143 8.01 23.78 -6.08
N ARG A 144 7.78 23.70 -4.76
CA ARG A 144 8.86 23.83 -3.77
C ARG A 144 9.82 22.63 -3.79
N VAL A 145 9.35 21.46 -4.20
CA VAL A 145 10.17 20.25 -4.31
C VAL A 145 9.81 19.50 -5.60
N VAL A 146 10.82 19.02 -6.33
CA VAL A 146 10.68 18.07 -7.42
C VAL A 146 11.35 16.76 -7.00
N VAL A 147 10.60 15.67 -7.00
CA VAL A 147 11.08 14.36 -6.53
C VAL A 147 11.07 13.32 -7.63
N THR A 148 12.22 12.66 -7.82
CA THR A 148 12.33 11.41 -8.57
C THR A 148 12.71 10.29 -7.63
N ASN A 149 12.20 9.08 -7.86
CA ASN A 149 12.56 7.88 -7.08
C ASN A 149 12.64 6.68 -8.02
N GLY A 150 13.75 5.96 -8.01
CA GLY A 150 13.86 4.70 -8.76
C GLY A 150 13.89 4.89 -10.28
N MET A 151 14.20 6.09 -10.78
CA MET A 151 14.32 6.34 -12.21
C MET A 151 15.58 5.66 -12.75
N MET A 152 15.40 4.75 -13.69
CA MET A 152 16.45 3.91 -14.26
C MET A 152 16.43 3.97 -15.78
N ILE A 153 17.59 3.76 -16.40
CA ILE A 153 17.64 3.42 -17.82
C ILE A 153 16.96 2.04 -17.98
N PRO A 154 15.98 1.87 -18.89
CA PRO A 154 15.12 0.66 -18.91
C PRO A 154 15.88 -0.68 -18.92
N ASN A 155 16.99 -0.77 -19.65
CA ASN A 155 17.82 -1.98 -19.73
C ASN A 155 18.54 -2.35 -18.41
N TYR A 156 18.49 -1.47 -17.40
CA TYR A 156 19.12 -1.63 -16.09
C TYR A 156 18.10 -1.48 -14.96
N SER A 157 16.85 -1.89 -15.21
CA SER A 157 15.74 -1.77 -14.26
C SER A 157 15.22 -3.13 -13.78
N GLN A 158 16.04 -4.18 -13.85
CA GLN A 158 15.67 -5.49 -13.29
C GLN A 158 15.73 -5.46 -11.76
N PRO A 159 15.06 -6.40 -11.06
CA PRO A 159 15.06 -6.43 -9.59
C PRO A 159 16.46 -6.42 -8.96
N ASP A 160 17.40 -7.19 -9.53
CA ASP A 160 18.79 -7.25 -9.03
C ASP A 160 19.61 -5.99 -9.38
N ASP A 161 19.31 -5.32 -10.49
CA ASP A 161 19.90 -4.01 -10.79
C ASP A 161 19.50 -3.00 -9.71
N TRP A 162 18.20 -2.93 -9.42
CA TRP A 162 17.67 -2.04 -8.40
C TRP A 162 18.25 -2.32 -7.01
N GLU A 163 18.30 -3.59 -6.59
CA GLU A 163 18.88 -3.99 -5.29
C GLU A 163 20.34 -3.54 -5.18
N LYS A 164 21.14 -3.72 -6.24
CA LYS A 164 22.52 -3.27 -6.31
C LYS A 164 22.63 -1.75 -6.23
N PHE A 165 21.89 -1.00 -7.05
CA PHE A 165 21.99 0.46 -7.09
C PHE A 165 21.48 1.13 -5.82
N ASN A 166 20.53 0.50 -5.13
CA ASN A 166 20.08 0.94 -3.82
C ASN A 166 21.16 0.72 -2.76
N ALA A 167 21.81 -0.46 -2.75
CA ALA A 167 22.94 -0.71 -1.86
C ALA A 167 24.14 0.24 -2.09
N LEU A 168 24.35 0.66 -3.34
CA LEU A 168 25.36 1.66 -3.71
C LEU A 168 25.03 3.09 -3.26
N GLY A 169 23.81 3.35 -2.78
CA GLY A 169 23.38 4.69 -2.36
C GLY A 169 23.08 5.63 -3.53
N VAL A 170 22.68 5.11 -4.69
CA VAL A 170 22.39 5.91 -5.91
C VAL A 170 20.94 5.85 -6.37
N THR A 171 20.09 5.01 -5.76
CA THR A 171 18.65 4.98 -6.05
C THR A 171 17.86 4.44 -4.85
N GLN A 172 16.54 4.61 -4.88
CA GLN A 172 15.63 4.02 -3.89
C GLN A 172 14.30 3.64 -4.55
N TYR A 173 13.57 2.73 -3.93
CA TYR A 173 12.18 2.48 -4.28
C TYR A 173 11.27 3.37 -3.42
N GLY A 174 10.65 4.38 -4.04
CA GLY A 174 9.77 5.32 -3.34
C GLY A 174 8.33 4.84 -3.20
N GLN A 175 7.99 3.64 -3.69
CA GLN A 175 6.60 3.24 -3.92
C GLN A 175 5.85 4.38 -4.67
N MET A 176 4.61 4.66 -4.31
CA MET A 176 3.82 5.79 -4.79
C MET A 176 3.89 6.95 -3.81
N THR A 177 3.59 6.71 -2.53
CA THR A 177 3.35 7.76 -1.52
C THR A 177 4.41 7.84 -0.43
N ALA A 178 5.32 6.86 -0.37
CA ALA A 178 6.43 6.84 0.58
C ALA A 178 7.49 7.88 0.20
N GLY A 179 8.06 7.76 -1.00
CA GLY A 179 9.09 8.66 -1.51
C GLY A 179 8.57 9.99 -2.03
N SER A 180 7.25 10.19 -2.10
CA SER A 180 6.62 11.47 -2.49
C SER A 180 6.00 12.23 -1.31
N TYR A 181 6.19 11.72 -0.08
CA TYR A 181 5.79 12.40 1.16
C TYR A 181 4.28 12.67 1.22
N MET A 182 3.46 11.65 0.96
CA MET A 182 2.00 11.81 1.01
C MET A 182 1.24 10.55 1.43
N TYR A 183 1.87 9.68 2.21
CA TYR A 183 1.18 8.53 2.80
C TYR A 183 0.39 9.01 4.02
N ILE A 184 -0.83 8.49 4.22
CA ILE A 184 -1.77 8.94 5.27
C ILE A 184 -2.32 7.76 6.09
N GLY A 185 -1.51 6.71 6.19
CA GLY A 185 -1.90 5.46 6.83
C GLY A 185 -2.82 4.60 5.94
N PRO A 186 -3.50 3.63 6.56
CA PRO A 186 -4.21 2.57 5.84
C PRO A 186 -5.56 3.00 5.25
N GLN A 187 -6.07 4.17 5.60
CA GLN A 187 -7.38 4.63 5.11
C GLN A 187 -7.48 4.68 3.58
N GLY A 188 -6.37 4.94 2.89
CA GLY A 188 -6.35 4.94 1.41
C GLY A 188 -6.61 3.57 0.81
N ILE A 189 -6.04 2.51 1.39
CA ILE A 189 -6.28 1.16 0.91
C ILE A 189 -7.66 0.66 1.34
N VAL A 190 -8.12 0.99 2.56
CA VAL A 190 -9.47 0.64 3.02
C VAL A 190 -10.53 1.27 2.10
N HIS A 191 -10.38 2.56 1.76
CA HIS A 191 -11.28 3.25 0.81
C HIS A 191 -11.25 2.58 -0.56
N GLY A 192 -10.07 2.43 -1.16
CA GLY A 192 -9.93 1.83 -2.49
C GLY A 192 -10.54 0.44 -2.57
N THR A 193 -10.27 -0.43 -1.59
CA THR A 193 -10.86 -1.77 -1.53
C THR A 193 -12.36 -1.76 -1.28
N THR A 194 -12.88 -0.82 -0.50
CA THR A 194 -14.33 -0.66 -0.30
C THR A 194 -15.01 -0.36 -1.64
N ILE A 195 -14.46 0.58 -2.41
CA ILE A 195 -14.99 0.93 -3.74
C ILE A 195 -14.87 -0.25 -4.72
N THR A 196 -13.75 -0.98 -4.72
CA THR A 196 -13.60 -2.17 -5.58
C THR A 196 -14.66 -3.23 -5.27
N VAL A 197 -14.82 -3.61 -3.99
CA VAL A 197 -15.75 -4.67 -3.58
C VAL A 197 -17.20 -4.26 -3.81
N LEU A 198 -17.57 -3.01 -3.50
CA LEU A 198 -18.91 -2.46 -3.77
C LEU A 198 -19.27 -2.53 -5.26
N ASN A 199 -18.33 -2.10 -6.12
CA ASN A 199 -18.55 -2.13 -7.56
C ASN A 199 -18.61 -3.56 -8.10
N ALA A 200 -17.72 -4.45 -7.67
CA ALA A 200 -17.73 -5.87 -8.03
C ALA A 200 -19.06 -6.55 -7.66
N ALA A 201 -19.55 -6.32 -6.43
CA ALA A 201 -20.82 -6.87 -5.96
C ALA A 201 -22.01 -6.41 -6.81
N ARG A 202 -22.04 -5.13 -7.22
CA ARG A 202 -23.11 -4.57 -8.07
C ARG A 202 -23.03 -5.06 -9.51
N MET A 203 -21.84 -5.21 -10.07
CA MET A 203 -21.67 -5.73 -11.44
C MET A 203 -22.19 -7.15 -11.58
N LYS A 204 -22.09 -7.97 -10.53
CA LYS A 204 -22.41 -9.40 -10.58
C LYS A 204 -23.70 -9.76 -9.85
N SER A 205 -24.39 -8.79 -9.24
CA SER A 205 -25.66 -9.06 -8.57
C SER A 205 -26.65 -7.89 -8.66
N LYS A 206 -27.94 -8.23 -8.80
CA LYS A 206 -29.03 -7.25 -8.90
C LYS A 206 -29.51 -6.69 -7.55
N GLY A 207 -29.00 -7.21 -6.43
CA GLY A 207 -29.59 -7.05 -5.08
C GLY A 207 -28.78 -6.24 -4.08
N GLY A 208 -27.71 -5.56 -4.50
CA GLY A 208 -26.78 -4.89 -3.59
C GLY A 208 -25.73 -5.84 -2.96
N PRO A 209 -24.80 -5.31 -2.16
CA PRO A 209 -23.72 -6.10 -1.55
C PRO A 209 -24.19 -6.98 -0.37
N GLU A 210 -25.36 -6.71 0.22
CA GLU A 210 -25.78 -7.39 1.44
C GLU A 210 -26.02 -8.89 1.23
N GLY A 211 -25.40 -9.72 2.08
CA GLY A 211 -25.49 -11.18 1.99
C GLY A 211 -24.55 -11.82 0.96
N LYS A 212 -23.70 -11.02 0.31
CA LYS A 212 -22.67 -11.52 -0.62
C LYS A 212 -21.44 -12.03 0.12
N LEU A 213 -20.81 -13.06 -0.44
CA LEU A 213 -19.55 -13.62 0.05
C LEU A 213 -18.37 -13.18 -0.81
N PHE A 214 -17.42 -12.51 -0.18
CA PHE A 214 -16.13 -12.16 -0.76
C PHE A 214 -15.00 -12.98 -0.11
N VAL A 215 -14.29 -13.77 -0.91
CA VAL A 215 -13.18 -14.60 -0.43
C VAL A 215 -11.87 -14.12 -1.07
N THR A 216 -10.86 -13.94 -0.22
CA THR A 216 -9.54 -13.42 -0.63
C THR A 216 -8.43 -13.94 0.29
N ALA A 217 -7.19 -13.49 0.07
CA ALA A 217 -6.02 -13.86 0.85
C ALA A 217 -5.11 -12.67 1.19
N GLY A 218 -4.37 -12.85 2.28
CA GLY A 218 -3.37 -11.92 2.81
C GLY A 218 -3.94 -10.91 3.80
N LEU A 219 -3.27 -10.79 4.95
CA LEU A 219 -3.53 -9.79 6.01
C LEU A 219 -2.29 -8.93 6.31
N GLY A 220 -1.40 -8.82 5.32
CA GLY A 220 -0.19 -8.00 5.34
C GLY A 220 -0.47 -6.49 5.35
N GLY A 221 0.53 -5.68 4.98
CA GLY A 221 0.45 -4.21 5.10
C GLY A 221 -0.78 -3.60 4.39
N MET A 222 -0.95 -3.89 3.10
CA MET A 222 -2.09 -3.43 2.29
C MET A 222 -3.27 -4.40 2.36
N SER A 223 -3.03 -5.71 2.22
CA SER A 223 -4.07 -6.74 2.16
C SER A 223 -4.85 -6.91 3.47
N GLY A 224 -4.27 -6.50 4.61
CA GLY A 224 -4.98 -6.44 5.90
C GLY A 224 -6.19 -5.50 5.91
N ALA A 225 -6.31 -4.59 4.95
CA ALA A 225 -7.48 -3.70 4.82
C ALA A 225 -8.72 -4.38 4.23
N GLN A 226 -8.57 -5.53 3.56
CA GLN A 226 -9.68 -6.21 2.86
C GLN A 226 -10.85 -6.57 3.79
N PRO A 227 -10.64 -7.19 4.97
CA PRO A 227 -11.70 -7.44 5.95
C PRO A 227 -12.51 -6.19 6.35
N LYS A 228 -11.80 -5.09 6.65
CA LYS A 228 -12.44 -3.84 7.07
C LYS A 228 -13.22 -3.21 5.91
N ALA A 229 -12.64 -3.24 4.71
CA ALA A 229 -13.28 -2.74 3.50
C ALA A 229 -14.54 -3.55 3.15
N ALA A 230 -14.49 -4.87 3.28
CA ALA A 230 -15.63 -5.76 3.08
C ALA A 230 -16.77 -5.44 4.05
N ASN A 231 -16.46 -5.23 5.33
CA ASN A 231 -17.44 -4.79 6.32
C ASN A 231 -18.09 -3.45 5.96
N ILE A 232 -17.32 -2.46 5.51
CA ILE A 232 -17.84 -1.14 5.09
C ILE A 232 -18.68 -1.29 3.80
N ALA A 233 -18.27 -2.17 2.90
CA ALA A 233 -19.00 -2.50 1.68
C ALA A 233 -20.31 -3.28 1.97
N GLY A 234 -20.50 -3.81 3.17
CA GLY A 234 -21.70 -4.55 3.55
C GLY A 234 -21.70 -6.04 3.18
N VAL A 235 -20.55 -6.59 2.77
CA VAL A 235 -20.42 -8.01 2.39
C VAL A 235 -19.91 -8.85 3.56
N VAL A 236 -20.17 -10.16 3.52
CA VAL A 236 -19.47 -11.15 4.35
C VAL A 236 -18.16 -11.48 3.68
N SER A 237 -17.06 -11.58 4.44
CA SER A 237 -15.77 -11.93 3.85
C SER A 237 -15.02 -13.00 4.60
N ILE A 238 -14.30 -13.85 3.86
CA ILE A 238 -13.26 -14.72 4.41
C ILE A 238 -11.91 -14.30 3.83
N THR A 239 -10.92 -14.03 4.68
CA THR A 239 -9.55 -13.74 4.25
C THR A 239 -8.60 -14.79 4.82
N ALA A 240 -8.00 -15.60 3.94
CA ALA A 240 -6.99 -16.58 4.34
C ALA A 240 -5.65 -15.89 4.65
N GLU A 241 -5.00 -16.27 5.75
CA GLU A 241 -3.68 -15.81 6.14
C GLU A 241 -2.92 -16.91 6.88
N ILE A 242 -1.73 -17.26 6.41
CA ILE A 242 -0.92 -18.31 7.02
C ILE A 242 -0.12 -17.79 8.23
N ASN A 243 0.17 -16.49 8.29
CA ASN A 243 0.93 -15.86 9.36
C ASN A 243 -0.01 -15.46 10.52
N PRO A 244 0.00 -16.18 11.65
CA PRO A 244 -0.89 -15.87 12.77
C PRO A 244 -0.67 -14.46 13.32
N LYS A 245 0.57 -13.95 13.31
CA LYS A 245 0.88 -12.59 13.79
C LYS A 245 0.15 -11.53 12.97
N ALA A 246 -0.01 -11.73 11.67
CA ALA A 246 -0.74 -10.80 10.82
C ALA A 246 -2.24 -10.82 11.14
N ALA A 247 -2.85 -12.01 11.20
CA ALA A 247 -4.28 -12.15 11.47
C ALA A 247 -4.68 -11.60 12.86
N TYR A 248 -3.98 -12.01 13.93
CA TYR A 248 -4.26 -11.54 15.28
C TYR A 248 -4.08 -10.03 15.41
N LYS A 249 -3.04 -9.46 14.78
CA LYS A 249 -2.84 -8.01 14.75
C LYS A 249 -4.02 -7.29 14.09
N ARG A 250 -4.60 -7.83 13.02
CA ARG A 250 -5.78 -7.22 12.37
C ARG A 250 -7.05 -7.37 13.20
N HIS A 251 -7.17 -8.44 13.97
CA HIS A 251 -8.27 -8.63 14.91
C HIS A 251 -8.18 -7.66 16.09
N GLU A 252 -7.00 -7.50 16.69
CA GLU A 252 -6.76 -6.51 17.75
C GLU A 252 -7.04 -5.07 17.29
N GLN A 253 -6.81 -4.77 16.02
CA GLN A 253 -7.14 -3.49 15.39
C GLN A 253 -8.65 -3.30 15.13
N GLY A 254 -9.48 -4.33 15.33
CA GLY A 254 -10.90 -4.32 14.99
C GLY A 254 -11.17 -4.27 13.48
N TRP A 255 -10.22 -4.79 12.67
CA TRP A 255 -10.38 -4.88 11.22
C TRP A 255 -10.87 -6.26 10.78
N VAL A 256 -10.50 -7.30 11.52
CA VAL A 256 -11.03 -8.66 11.40
C VAL A 256 -11.96 -8.92 12.59
N ASP A 257 -13.16 -9.45 12.33
CA ASP A 257 -14.12 -9.72 13.39
C ASP A 257 -13.96 -11.09 14.04
N GLU A 258 -13.76 -12.13 13.24
CA GLU A 258 -13.65 -13.53 13.69
C GLU A 258 -12.34 -14.14 13.20
N ILE A 259 -11.77 -15.06 13.98
CA ILE A 259 -10.61 -15.87 13.58
C ILE A 259 -10.95 -17.35 13.79
N THR A 260 -10.64 -18.19 12.80
CA THR A 260 -10.65 -19.65 12.95
C THR A 260 -9.47 -20.27 12.21
N THR A 261 -9.04 -21.45 12.66
CA THR A 261 -8.05 -22.30 11.99
C THR A 261 -8.69 -23.40 11.15
N SER A 262 -10.03 -23.48 11.11
CA SER A 262 -10.78 -24.50 10.37
C SER A 262 -11.44 -23.87 9.14
N ALA A 263 -11.14 -24.41 7.95
CA ALA A 263 -11.80 -23.98 6.72
C ALA A 263 -13.32 -24.23 6.78
N ASP A 264 -13.75 -25.34 7.39
CA ASP A 264 -15.16 -25.67 7.55
C ASP A 264 -15.89 -24.69 8.45
N GLU A 265 -15.30 -24.34 9.60
CA GLU A 265 -15.90 -23.34 10.49
C GLU A 265 -15.95 -21.96 9.83
N ALA A 266 -14.92 -21.58 9.06
CA ALA A 266 -14.91 -20.32 8.32
C ALA A 266 -16.08 -20.25 7.33
N ILE A 267 -16.30 -21.33 6.58
CA ILE A 267 -17.41 -21.46 5.63
C ILE A 267 -18.76 -21.39 6.36
N ASP A 268 -18.93 -22.15 7.46
CA ASP A 268 -20.18 -22.22 8.20
C ASP A 268 -20.57 -20.86 8.83
N MET A 269 -19.58 -20.16 9.40
CA MET A 269 -19.76 -18.79 9.89
C MET A 269 -20.16 -17.84 8.76
N ALA A 270 -19.47 -17.91 7.62
CA ALA A 270 -19.77 -17.05 6.49
C ALA A 270 -21.21 -17.25 5.97
N GLN A 271 -21.63 -18.50 5.77
CA GLN A 271 -22.99 -18.83 5.34
C GLN A 271 -24.04 -18.34 6.36
N THR A 272 -23.75 -18.48 7.65
CA THR A 272 -24.62 -17.94 8.72
C THR A 272 -24.81 -16.44 8.58
N PHE A 273 -23.74 -15.67 8.38
CA PHE A 273 -23.81 -14.22 8.22
C PHE A 273 -24.41 -13.78 6.89
N GLN A 274 -24.22 -14.55 5.81
CA GLN A 274 -24.88 -14.32 4.53
C GLN A 274 -26.41 -14.42 4.67
N ASN A 275 -26.89 -15.49 5.33
CA ASN A 275 -28.32 -15.69 5.58
C ASN A 275 -28.93 -14.58 6.44
N GLN A 276 -28.15 -14.02 7.38
CA GLN A 276 -28.54 -12.88 8.20
C GLN A 276 -28.42 -11.53 7.47
N LYS A 277 -27.83 -11.51 6.26
CA LYS A 277 -27.43 -10.28 5.54
C LYS A 277 -26.62 -9.33 6.43
N ARG A 278 -25.76 -9.89 7.26
CA ARG A 278 -24.97 -9.14 8.24
C ARG A 278 -23.51 -9.15 7.82
N ALA A 279 -22.97 -7.99 7.50
CA ALA A 279 -21.55 -7.85 7.20
C ALA A 279 -20.70 -8.35 8.37
N ARG A 280 -19.76 -9.25 8.08
CA ARG A 280 -18.83 -9.82 9.05
C ARG A 280 -17.59 -10.32 8.32
N SER A 281 -16.44 -10.04 8.89
CA SER A 281 -15.15 -10.45 8.36
C SER A 281 -14.54 -11.58 9.17
N ILE A 282 -14.12 -12.64 8.49
CA ILE A 282 -13.56 -13.86 9.07
C ILE A 282 -12.14 -14.02 8.54
N ALA A 283 -11.16 -14.15 9.42
CA ALA A 283 -9.82 -14.59 9.04
C ALA A 283 -9.72 -16.11 9.20
N TYR A 284 -9.32 -16.78 8.12
CA TYR A 284 -8.96 -18.19 8.16
C TYR A 284 -7.44 -18.32 8.30
N LEU A 285 -6.99 -18.88 9.41
CA LEU A 285 -5.58 -19.16 9.69
C LEU A 285 -5.14 -20.43 8.96
N GLY A 286 -4.77 -20.29 7.69
CA GLY A 286 -4.36 -21.39 6.83
C GLY A 286 -3.99 -20.90 5.43
N ASN A 287 -3.67 -21.85 4.54
CA ASN A 287 -3.37 -21.53 3.16
C ASN A 287 -4.67 -21.29 2.38
N ILE A 288 -4.70 -20.27 1.53
CA ILE A 288 -5.86 -19.95 0.69
C ILE A 288 -6.27 -21.11 -0.22
N VAL A 289 -5.31 -21.93 -0.67
CA VAL A 289 -5.60 -23.10 -1.51
C VAL A 289 -6.45 -24.13 -0.76
N ASP A 290 -6.19 -24.35 0.54
CA ASP A 290 -6.99 -25.28 1.35
C ASP A 290 -8.45 -24.79 1.47
N LEU A 291 -8.63 -23.46 1.62
CA LEU A 291 -9.96 -22.86 1.70
C LEU A 291 -10.72 -22.99 0.37
N TRP A 292 -10.07 -22.68 -0.75
CA TRP A 292 -10.70 -22.78 -2.06
C TRP A 292 -11.04 -24.22 -2.46
N GLU A 293 -10.11 -25.16 -2.24
CA GLU A 293 -10.37 -26.59 -2.47
C GLU A 293 -11.56 -27.03 -1.61
N ARG A 294 -11.60 -26.64 -0.33
CA ARG A 294 -12.71 -26.98 0.56
C ARG A 294 -14.05 -26.39 0.14
N MET A 295 -14.08 -25.14 -0.33
CA MET A 295 -15.29 -24.51 -0.85
C MET A 295 -15.80 -25.22 -2.11
N ALA A 296 -14.89 -25.61 -3.01
CA ALA A 296 -15.23 -26.34 -4.22
C ALA A 296 -15.80 -27.73 -3.90
N GLU A 297 -15.18 -28.46 -2.98
CA GLU A 297 -15.67 -29.76 -2.48
C GLU A 297 -17.07 -29.67 -1.88
N ARG A 298 -17.33 -28.61 -1.10
CA ARG A 298 -18.61 -28.37 -0.44
C ARG A 298 -19.65 -27.71 -1.36
N ASN A 299 -19.30 -27.41 -2.61
CA ASN A 299 -20.13 -26.69 -3.57
C ASN A 299 -20.70 -25.39 -2.99
N VAL A 300 -19.84 -24.62 -2.31
CA VAL A 300 -20.21 -23.35 -1.68
C VAL A 300 -20.32 -22.28 -2.76
N HIS A 301 -21.44 -21.57 -2.81
CA HIS A 301 -21.59 -20.43 -3.69
C HIS A 301 -20.77 -19.24 -3.17
N VAL A 302 -19.72 -18.87 -3.91
CA VAL A 302 -18.90 -17.69 -3.66
C VAL A 302 -19.28 -16.62 -4.68
N ASP A 303 -19.69 -15.44 -4.24
CA ASP A 303 -20.06 -14.37 -5.17
C ASP A 303 -18.82 -13.73 -5.81
N LEU A 304 -17.83 -13.39 -4.97
CA LEU A 304 -16.64 -12.64 -5.34
C LEU A 304 -15.37 -13.34 -4.85
N GLY A 305 -14.40 -13.56 -5.73
CA GLY A 305 -13.09 -14.11 -5.40
C GLY A 305 -11.95 -13.18 -5.83
N SER A 306 -10.91 -13.08 -5.01
CA SER A 306 -9.67 -12.39 -5.38
C SER A 306 -8.47 -12.96 -4.62
N ASP A 307 -7.28 -12.39 -4.85
CA ASP A 307 -6.06 -12.72 -4.13
C ASP A 307 -5.22 -11.44 -3.94
N GLN A 308 -4.71 -11.25 -2.72
CA GLN A 308 -3.78 -10.14 -2.41
C GLN A 308 -2.56 -10.64 -1.62
N THR A 309 -2.13 -11.87 -1.90
CA THR A 309 -0.80 -12.36 -1.50
C THR A 309 0.30 -11.55 -2.22
N SER A 310 1.56 -11.65 -1.80
CA SER A 310 2.64 -10.80 -2.33
C SER A 310 3.41 -11.47 -3.48
N LEU A 311 2.73 -11.81 -4.56
CA LEU A 311 3.30 -12.47 -5.75
C LEU A 311 4.18 -11.56 -6.63
N HIS A 312 4.37 -10.29 -6.26
CA HIS A 312 5.47 -9.48 -6.79
C HIS A 312 6.84 -9.89 -6.22
N ASN A 313 6.86 -10.67 -5.13
CA ASN A 313 8.07 -11.23 -4.53
C ASN A 313 7.82 -12.64 -3.94
N PRO A 314 7.42 -13.61 -4.77
CA PRO A 314 6.99 -14.94 -4.31
C PRO A 314 8.10 -15.72 -3.60
N TRP A 315 9.36 -15.50 -3.99
CA TRP A 315 10.50 -16.31 -3.55
C TRP A 315 11.07 -15.90 -2.19
N ALA A 316 10.69 -14.73 -1.66
CA ALA A 316 11.23 -14.19 -0.42
C ALA A 316 10.12 -13.85 0.59
N GLY A 317 9.20 -14.81 0.78
CA GLY A 317 8.15 -14.73 1.81
C GLY A 317 6.90 -13.98 1.37
N GLY A 318 6.73 -13.75 0.06
CA GLY A 318 5.51 -13.14 -0.47
C GLY A 318 4.36 -14.11 -0.68
N TYR A 319 4.65 -15.39 -0.86
CA TYR A 319 3.68 -16.47 -1.07
C TYR A 319 4.17 -17.75 -0.40
N TYR A 320 3.25 -18.55 0.14
CA TYR A 320 3.58 -19.70 0.97
C TYR A 320 3.04 -21.00 0.36
N PRO A 321 3.84 -22.08 0.33
CA PRO A 321 3.41 -23.36 -0.24
C PRO A 321 2.29 -24.00 0.60
N GLN A 322 1.35 -24.66 -0.07
CA GLN A 322 0.30 -25.45 0.57
C GLN A 322 0.91 -26.69 1.26
N GLY A 323 0.32 -27.13 2.37
CA GLY A 323 0.74 -28.33 3.09
C GLY A 323 1.99 -28.15 3.97
N MET A 324 2.38 -26.92 4.23
CA MET A 324 3.44 -26.56 5.18
C MET A 324 2.93 -25.51 6.15
N SER A 325 3.42 -25.53 7.38
CA SER A 325 3.22 -24.43 8.32
C SER A 325 4.01 -23.18 7.92
N TYR A 326 3.64 -22.04 8.49
CA TYR A 326 4.35 -20.77 8.30
C TYR A 326 5.84 -20.86 8.65
N ASP A 327 6.16 -21.50 9.78
CA ASP A 327 7.53 -21.58 10.29
C ASP A 327 8.39 -22.53 9.44
N GLU A 328 7.88 -23.70 9.06
CA GLU A 328 8.57 -24.64 8.16
C GLU A 328 8.86 -24.00 6.80
N ALA A 329 7.90 -23.24 6.26
CA ALA A 329 8.07 -22.53 5.00
C ALA A 329 9.13 -21.42 5.10
N ASN A 330 9.19 -20.70 6.23
CA ASN A 330 10.22 -19.68 6.45
C ASN A 330 11.63 -20.27 6.59
N GLU A 331 11.75 -21.42 7.26
CA GLU A 331 13.02 -22.14 7.36
C GLU A 331 13.50 -22.59 5.97
N MET A 332 12.64 -23.28 5.21
CA MET A 332 12.93 -23.78 3.86
C MET A 332 13.30 -22.67 2.88
N MET A 333 12.65 -21.51 2.97
CA MET A 333 12.98 -20.34 2.14
C MET A 333 14.46 -19.97 2.20
N SER A 334 15.09 -20.19 3.36
CA SER A 334 16.51 -19.91 3.58
C SER A 334 17.42 -21.11 3.37
N SER A 335 17.01 -22.31 3.79
CA SER A 335 17.82 -23.52 3.77
C SER A 335 17.80 -24.25 2.42
N ASP A 336 16.67 -24.23 1.72
CA ASP A 336 16.50 -24.82 0.39
C ASP A 336 15.58 -23.95 -0.51
N PRO A 337 16.10 -22.80 -1.00
CA PRO A 337 15.33 -21.89 -1.85
C PRO A 337 14.92 -22.50 -3.20
N VAL A 338 15.61 -23.55 -3.66
CA VAL A 338 15.30 -24.22 -4.93
C VAL A 338 14.02 -25.05 -4.76
N GLU A 339 13.95 -25.86 -3.70
CA GLU A 339 12.75 -26.63 -3.36
C GLU A 339 11.58 -25.72 -2.98
N PHE A 340 11.82 -24.67 -2.20
CA PHE A 340 10.80 -23.67 -1.86
C PHE A 340 10.11 -23.10 -3.10
N LYS A 341 10.91 -22.71 -4.10
CA LYS A 341 10.42 -22.20 -5.39
C LYS A 341 9.62 -23.26 -6.16
N ALA A 342 10.05 -24.52 -6.14
CA ALA A 342 9.33 -25.61 -6.80
C ALA A 342 7.94 -25.82 -6.15
N ARG A 343 7.86 -25.80 -4.81
CA ARG A 343 6.60 -25.94 -4.07
C ARG A 343 5.64 -24.78 -4.29
N ILE A 344 6.14 -23.55 -4.37
CA ILE A 344 5.31 -22.38 -4.72
C ILE A 344 4.68 -22.58 -6.09
N LYS A 345 5.45 -22.99 -7.11
CA LYS A 345 4.91 -23.22 -8.46
C LYS A 345 3.82 -24.29 -8.46
N THR A 346 4.04 -25.40 -7.74
CA THR A 346 3.02 -26.44 -7.57
C THR A 346 1.77 -25.89 -6.89
N THR A 347 1.93 -25.08 -5.85
CA THR A 347 0.82 -24.46 -5.12
C THR A 347 0.03 -23.49 -5.99
N LEU A 348 0.69 -22.69 -6.83
CA LEU A 348 0.03 -21.77 -7.78
C LEU A 348 -0.83 -22.52 -8.79
N LYS A 349 -0.36 -23.67 -9.29
CA LYS A 349 -1.18 -24.52 -10.18
C LYS A 349 -2.47 -24.97 -9.50
N LYS A 350 -2.37 -25.50 -8.28
CA LYS A 350 -3.54 -25.92 -7.49
C LYS A 350 -4.48 -24.76 -7.16
N HIS A 351 -3.92 -23.60 -6.79
CA HIS A 351 -4.70 -22.39 -6.52
C HIS A 351 -5.55 -22.02 -7.74
N VAL A 352 -4.94 -21.97 -8.93
CA VAL A 352 -5.67 -21.72 -10.18
C VAL A 352 -6.69 -22.80 -10.48
N THR A 353 -6.38 -24.08 -10.29
CA THR A 353 -7.36 -25.17 -10.47
C THR A 353 -8.61 -24.97 -9.60
N ALA A 354 -8.42 -24.65 -8.31
CA ALA A 354 -9.54 -24.41 -7.40
C ALA A 354 -10.36 -23.17 -7.78
N ILE A 355 -9.69 -22.08 -8.18
CA ILE A 355 -10.35 -20.88 -8.73
C ILE A 355 -11.17 -21.24 -9.97
N ASN A 356 -10.58 -21.97 -10.92
CA ASN A 356 -11.27 -22.40 -12.14
C ASN A 356 -12.56 -23.17 -11.80
N THR A 357 -12.48 -24.12 -10.87
CA THR A 357 -13.66 -24.89 -10.42
C THR A 357 -14.74 -23.99 -9.81
N LEU A 358 -14.37 -23.04 -8.97
CA LEU A 358 -15.34 -22.13 -8.34
C LEU A 358 -15.93 -21.12 -9.32
N VAL A 359 -15.15 -20.67 -10.31
CA VAL A 359 -15.65 -19.83 -11.40
C VAL A 359 -16.66 -20.60 -12.25
N ASP A 360 -16.40 -21.87 -12.55
CA ASP A 360 -17.37 -22.74 -13.24
C ASP A 360 -18.65 -22.96 -12.41
N GLN A 361 -18.57 -22.80 -11.08
CA GLN A 361 -19.71 -22.78 -10.15
C GLN A 361 -20.35 -21.39 -9.96
N GLY A 362 -19.91 -20.39 -10.73
CA GLY A 362 -20.50 -19.05 -10.79
C GLY A 362 -19.79 -17.96 -9.99
N MET A 363 -18.61 -18.23 -9.43
CA MET A 363 -17.77 -17.21 -8.78
C MET A 363 -17.26 -16.19 -9.80
N TYR A 364 -17.32 -14.90 -9.45
CA TYR A 364 -16.58 -13.87 -10.18
C TYR A 364 -15.21 -13.65 -9.55
N PHE A 365 -14.16 -14.07 -10.27
CA PHE A 365 -12.77 -13.85 -9.87
C PHE A 365 -12.16 -12.64 -10.56
N PHE A 366 -11.36 -11.86 -9.83
CA PHE A 366 -10.56 -10.77 -10.38
C PHE A 366 -9.19 -10.68 -9.69
N ASP A 367 -8.15 -10.35 -10.45
CA ASP A 367 -6.79 -10.13 -9.95
C ASP A 367 -6.66 -8.74 -9.29
N TYR A 368 -6.05 -8.68 -8.10
CA TYR A 368 -5.90 -7.42 -7.34
C TYR A 368 -4.61 -6.65 -7.66
N GLY A 369 -3.98 -6.91 -8.81
CA GLY A 369 -2.74 -6.26 -9.23
C GLY A 369 -1.52 -6.69 -8.42
N ASN A 370 -1.51 -7.91 -7.89
CA ASN A 370 -0.43 -8.45 -7.06
C ASN A 370 0.52 -9.38 -7.82
N ALA A 371 0.38 -9.45 -9.15
CA ALA A 371 1.07 -10.37 -10.07
C ALA A 371 0.64 -11.84 -9.96
N PHE A 372 -0.55 -12.14 -9.41
CA PHE A 372 -1.06 -13.50 -9.31
C PHE A 372 -1.20 -14.17 -10.67
N LEU A 373 -1.85 -13.52 -11.64
CA LEU A 373 -2.03 -14.10 -12.98
C LEU A 373 -0.69 -14.35 -13.68
N LEU A 374 0.24 -13.38 -13.57
CA LEU A 374 1.57 -13.45 -14.19
C LEU A 374 2.42 -14.58 -13.61
N GLU A 375 2.55 -14.66 -12.29
CA GLU A 375 3.37 -15.71 -11.65
C GLU A 375 2.72 -17.09 -11.79
N SER A 376 1.39 -17.18 -11.81
CA SER A 376 0.67 -18.42 -12.11
C SER A 376 0.94 -18.90 -13.55
N SER A 377 0.94 -18.00 -14.52
CA SER A 377 1.30 -18.30 -15.91
C SER A 377 2.76 -18.79 -16.01
N ARG A 378 3.70 -18.12 -15.35
CA ARG A 378 5.10 -18.55 -15.27
C ARG A 378 5.30 -19.89 -14.56
N ALA A 379 4.39 -20.25 -13.65
CA ALA A 379 4.36 -21.56 -13.03
C ALA A 379 3.79 -22.65 -13.95
N GLY A 380 3.12 -22.27 -15.05
CA GLY A 380 2.43 -23.18 -15.97
C GLY A 380 1.06 -23.61 -15.47
N ALA A 381 0.33 -22.71 -14.79
CA ALA A 381 -1.06 -22.91 -14.41
C ALA A 381 -2.02 -22.57 -15.57
N GLU A 382 -3.23 -23.13 -15.55
CA GLU A 382 -4.28 -22.92 -16.56
C GLU A 382 -4.99 -21.55 -16.41
N ILE A 383 -4.20 -20.48 -16.51
CA ILE A 383 -4.61 -19.09 -16.28
C ILE A 383 -4.62 -18.23 -17.54
N MET A 384 -4.14 -18.78 -18.66
CA MET A 384 -4.22 -18.16 -19.99
C MET A 384 -5.56 -18.52 -20.66
N ASP A 385 -6.08 -17.63 -21.49
CA ASP A 385 -7.27 -17.90 -22.31
C ASP A 385 -7.02 -19.02 -23.35
N ALA A 386 -8.06 -19.34 -24.13
CA ALA A 386 -8.02 -20.44 -25.08
C ALA A 386 -6.97 -20.23 -26.20
N ASP A 387 -6.70 -18.97 -26.57
CA ASP A 387 -5.76 -18.59 -27.63
C ASP A 387 -4.32 -18.40 -27.08
N GLY A 388 -4.16 -18.32 -25.77
CA GLY A 388 -2.89 -18.10 -25.09
C GLY A 388 -2.40 -16.66 -25.13
N GLU A 389 -3.24 -15.71 -25.56
CA GLU A 389 -2.87 -14.30 -25.73
C GLU A 389 -3.10 -13.49 -24.44
N TYR A 390 -4.21 -13.71 -23.75
CA TYR A 390 -4.58 -13.00 -22.53
C TYR A 390 -4.76 -13.95 -21.35
N PHE A 391 -4.94 -13.37 -20.16
CA PHE A 391 -5.34 -14.14 -18.99
C PHE A 391 -6.85 -14.42 -19.01
N ARG A 392 -7.27 -15.56 -18.44
CA ARG A 392 -8.69 -15.94 -18.31
C ARG A 392 -9.50 -14.98 -17.45
N TYR A 393 -8.83 -14.32 -16.51
CA TYR A 393 -9.47 -13.43 -15.54
C TYR A 393 -8.92 -12.01 -15.70
N PRO A 394 -9.79 -11.00 -15.55
CA PRO A 394 -9.34 -9.63 -15.62
C PRO A 394 -8.69 -9.19 -14.30
N SER A 395 -7.88 -8.13 -14.38
CA SER A 395 -7.53 -7.37 -13.18
C SER A 395 -8.67 -6.44 -12.75
N TYR A 396 -8.73 -6.12 -11.45
CA TYR A 396 -9.68 -5.15 -10.91
C TYR A 396 -9.56 -3.78 -11.59
N VAL A 397 -8.37 -3.41 -12.07
CA VAL A 397 -8.17 -2.16 -12.82
C VAL A 397 -8.88 -2.22 -14.17
N GLN A 398 -8.73 -3.33 -14.90
CA GLN A 398 -9.30 -3.47 -16.23
C GLN A 398 -10.83 -3.58 -16.20
N ASP A 399 -11.39 -4.36 -15.27
CA ASP A 399 -12.82 -4.70 -15.30
C ASP A 399 -13.67 -3.84 -14.36
N ILE A 400 -13.09 -3.29 -13.29
CA ILE A 400 -13.83 -2.56 -12.26
C ILE A 400 -13.42 -1.08 -12.25
N MET A 401 -12.21 -0.78 -11.80
CA MET A 401 -11.82 0.59 -11.48
C MET A 401 -11.60 1.47 -12.70
N GLY A 402 -11.09 0.92 -13.81
CA GLY A 402 -10.94 1.64 -15.07
C GLY A 402 -12.30 2.13 -15.58
N PRO A 403 -13.19 1.22 -16.00
CA PRO A 403 -14.48 1.57 -16.58
C PRO A 403 -15.40 2.36 -15.63
N MET A 404 -15.37 2.04 -14.33
CA MET A 404 -16.33 2.63 -13.38
C MET A 404 -15.81 3.91 -12.72
N CYS A 405 -14.49 4.10 -12.60
CA CYS A 405 -13.92 5.25 -11.92
C CYS A 405 -12.98 6.06 -12.83
N PHE A 406 -11.88 5.45 -13.28
CA PHE A 406 -10.78 6.18 -13.90
C PHE A 406 -11.14 6.78 -15.24
N ASP A 407 -11.96 6.11 -16.04
CA ASP A 407 -12.42 6.60 -17.35
C ASP A 407 -13.29 7.86 -17.22
N TYR A 408 -13.95 8.04 -16.06
CA TYR A 408 -14.70 9.25 -15.70
C TYR A 408 -13.87 10.26 -14.88
N GLY A 409 -12.57 10.01 -14.71
CA GLY A 409 -11.66 10.87 -13.95
C GLY A 409 -11.78 10.73 -12.42
N PHE A 410 -12.60 9.83 -11.90
CA PHE A 410 -12.65 9.55 -10.47
C PHE A 410 -11.35 8.90 -10.04
N GLY A 411 -10.78 9.40 -8.96
CA GLY A 411 -9.52 8.87 -8.43
C GLY A 411 -9.19 9.52 -7.10
N PRO A 412 -8.07 9.10 -6.48
CA PRO A 412 -7.74 9.45 -5.11
C PRO A 412 -7.57 10.96 -4.95
N PHE A 413 -8.50 11.58 -4.24
CA PHE A 413 -8.42 12.93 -3.73
C PHE A 413 -8.17 12.88 -2.22
N ARG A 414 -7.05 13.45 -1.79
CA ARG A 414 -6.59 13.38 -0.39
C ARG A 414 -6.24 14.75 0.12
N TRP A 415 -6.41 14.96 1.42
CA TRP A 415 -6.00 16.17 2.09
C TRP A 415 -5.49 15.88 3.50
N VAL A 416 -4.74 16.83 4.03
CA VAL A 416 -4.19 16.81 5.38
C VAL A 416 -4.42 18.18 6.01
N CYS A 417 -4.96 18.21 7.22
CA CYS A 417 -5.15 19.43 8.01
C CYS A 417 -3.82 19.78 8.69
N ALA A 418 -3.11 20.77 8.16
CA ALA A 418 -1.78 21.17 8.63
C ALA A 418 -1.77 21.75 10.06
N SER A 419 -2.94 22.08 10.61
CA SER A 419 -3.10 22.46 12.02
C SER A 419 -2.86 21.29 13.00
N GLY A 420 -3.01 20.05 12.53
CA GLY A 420 -3.02 18.86 13.40
C GLY A 420 -4.27 18.72 14.27
N ASN A 421 -5.26 19.62 14.13
CA ASN A 421 -6.49 19.60 14.93
C ASN A 421 -7.53 18.63 14.32
N PRO A 422 -8.02 17.61 15.07
CA PRO A 422 -9.09 16.73 14.62
C PRO A 422 -10.38 17.45 14.22
N GLU A 423 -10.70 18.60 14.82
CA GLU A 423 -11.90 19.37 14.47
C GLU A 423 -11.82 19.96 13.06
N ASP A 424 -10.63 20.27 12.55
CA ASP A 424 -10.48 20.72 11.16
C ASP A 424 -10.71 19.55 10.18
N LEU A 425 -10.39 18.32 10.59
CA LEU A 425 -10.74 17.13 9.81
C LEU A 425 -12.25 16.94 9.76
N ASP A 426 -12.94 17.10 10.89
CA ASP A 426 -14.42 17.05 10.93
C ASP A 426 -15.07 18.12 10.04
N LYS A 427 -14.55 19.35 10.06
CA LYS A 427 -15.03 20.44 9.19
C LYS A 427 -14.78 20.12 7.71
N THR A 428 -13.60 19.62 7.36
CA THR A 428 -13.27 19.28 5.97
C THR A 428 -14.07 18.09 5.47
N ASP A 429 -14.34 17.08 6.31
CA ASP A 429 -15.27 15.98 6.00
C ASP A 429 -16.67 16.53 5.66
N ALA A 430 -17.21 17.44 6.49
CA ALA A 430 -18.53 18.06 6.27
C ALA A 430 -18.57 18.95 5.01
N ILE A 431 -17.50 19.69 4.72
CA ILE A 431 -17.38 20.51 3.50
C ILE A 431 -17.36 19.60 2.27
N ALA A 432 -16.54 18.55 2.26
CA ALA A 432 -16.45 17.60 1.15
C ALA A 432 -17.80 16.92 0.89
N GLU A 433 -18.48 16.46 1.94
CA GLU A 433 -19.83 15.88 1.84
C GLU A 433 -20.82 16.85 1.20
N LYS A 434 -20.87 18.10 1.68
CA LYS A 434 -21.78 19.13 1.17
C LYS A 434 -21.53 19.43 -0.31
N VAL A 435 -20.25 19.53 -0.71
CA VAL A 435 -19.86 19.78 -2.11
C VAL A 435 -20.28 18.61 -3.00
N LEU A 436 -19.96 17.38 -2.61
CA LEU A 436 -20.30 16.19 -3.40
C LEU A 436 -21.81 16.01 -3.55
N LYS A 437 -22.60 16.24 -2.49
CA LYS A 437 -24.08 16.19 -2.57
C LYS A 437 -24.62 17.23 -3.56
N ALA A 438 -24.09 18.44 -3.54
CA ALA A 438 -24.51 19.51 -4.45
C ALA A 438 -24.20 19.20 -5.92
N LEU A 439 -23.02 18.61 -6.18
CA LEU A 439 -22.63 18.20 -7.53
C LEU A 439 -23.44 16.98 -8.00
N MET A 440 -23.61 15.97 -7.15
CA MET A 440 -24.38 14.75 -7.48
C MET A 440 -25.83 15.06 -7.91
N ALA A 441 -26.45 16.08 -7.32
CA ALA A 441 -27.80 16.52 -7.69
C ALA A 441 -27.93 16.94 -9.17
N LYS A 442 -26.82 17.37 -9.80
CA LYS A 442 -26.76 17.84 -11.19
C LYS A 442 -25.98 16.89 -12.10
N ALA A 443 -25.37 15.85 -11.54
CA ALA A 443 -24.53 14.92 -12.27
C ALA A 443 -25.33 14.05 -13.26
N PRO A 444 -24.72 13.62 -14.36
CA PRO A 444 -25.30 12.62 -15.26
C PRO A 444 -25.39 11.26 -14.58
N VAL A 445 -26.28 10.38 -15.05
CA VAL A 445 -26.63 9.13 -14.35
C VAL A 445 -25.44 8.19 -14.18
N GLU A 446 -24.52 8.22 -15.15
CA GLU A 446 -23.35 7.37 -15.28
C GLU A 446 -22.37 7.54 -14.10
N ILE A 447 -22.27 8.74 -13.53
CA ILE A 447 -21.32 9.04 -12.44
C ILE A 447 -21.98 9.15 -11.07
N LYS A 448 -23.32 9.23 -11.00
CA LYS A 448 -24.05 9.37 -9.72
C LYS A 448 -23.71 8.27 -8.73
N GLN A 449 -23.54 7.04 -9.21
CA GLN A 449 -23.19 5.91 -8.35
C GLN A 449 -21.84 6.12 -7.65
N GLN A 450 -20.81 6.55 -8.39
CA GLN A 450 -19.49 6.79 -7.79
C GLN A 450 -19.52 7.95 -6.82
N MET A 451 -20.32 9.00 -7.09
CA MET A 451 -20.49 10.09 -6.15
C MET A 451 -21.17 9.63 -4.86
N ASP A 452 -22.25 8.84 -4.96
CA ASP A 452 -22.97 8.30 -3.81
C ASP A 452 -22.07 7.41 -2.94
N ASP A 453 -21.26 6.54 -3.54
CA ASP A 453 -20.32 5.69 -2.81
C ASP A 453 -19.32 6.52 -1.98
N ASN A 454 -18.82 7.61 -2.56
CA ASN A 454 -17.86 8.49 -1.89
C ASN A 454 -18.52 9.41 -0.84
N ILE A 455 -19.81 9.74 -1.01
CA ILE A 455 -20.63 10.43 0.01
C ILE A 455 -20.87 9.51 1.20
N ARG A 456 -21.23 8.25 0.98
CA ARG A 456 -21.40 7.26 2.06
C ARG A 456 -20.09 7.00 2.78
N TRP A 457 -18.99 6.90 2.04
CA TRP A 457 -17.66 6.78 2.61
C TRP A 457 -17.33 7.95 3.55
N ILE A 458 -17.49 9.19 3.11
CA ILE A 458 -17.12 10.35 3.94
C ILE A 458 -17.99 10.45 5.19
N GLN A 459 -19.29 10.12 5.09
CA GLN A 459 -20.21 10.05 6.24
C GLN A 459 -19.79 9.00 7.27
N GLY A 460 -19.27 7.85 6.81
CA GLY A 460 -18.80 6.77 7.67
C GLY A 460 -17.35 6.89 8.15
N ALA A 461 -16.54 7.78 7.56
CA ALA A 461 -15.09 7.77 7.74
C ALA A 461 -14.65 7.98 9.20
N LYS A 462 -15.31 8.90 9.92
CA LYS A 462 -15.04 9.17 11.34
C LYS A 462 -15.35 7.98 12.23
N ALA A 463 -16.49 7.32 12.02
CA ALA A 463 -16.90 6.15 12.80
C ALA A 463 -15.92 4.97 12.65
N ASN A 464 -15.26 4.87 11.49
CA ASN A 464 -14.30 3.82 11.20
C ASN A 464 -12.92 4.00 11.87
N LYS A 465 -12.62 5.19 12.44
CA LYS A 465 -11.39 5.48 13.19
C LYS A 465 -10.09 5.11 12.45
N LEU A 466 -10.00 5.44 11.15
CA LEU A 466 -8.87 5.06 10.29
C LEU A 466 -7.70 6.06 10.28
N VAL A 467 -7.81 7.17 11.02
CA VAL A 467 -6.78 8.21 11.07
C VAL A 467 -5.61 7.75 11.92
N VAL A 468 -4.40 7.79 11.37
CA VAL A 468 -3.14 7.48 12.05
C VAL A 468 -2.10 8.51 11.62
N GLY A 469 -1.38 9.09 12.58
CA GLY A 469 -0.44 10.20 12.33
C GLY A 469 -1.18 11.52 12.10
N SER A 470 -0.94 12.15 10.96
CA SER A 470 -1.56 13.42 10.56
C SER A 470 -3.07 13.33 10.41
N GLN A 471 -3.75 14.44 10.68
CA GLN A 471 -5.20 14.58 10.48
C GLN A 471 -5.50 14.63 8.99
N ALA A 472 -5.80 13.47 8.42
CA ALA A 472 -5.88 13.29 6.97
C ALA A 472 -7.11 12.48 6.57
N ARG A 473 -7.59 12.72 5.34
CA ARG A 473 -8.69 12.00 4.72
C ARG A 473 -8.44 11.78 3.24
N ILE A 474 -9.14 10.80 2.69
CA ILE A 474 -9.19 10.47 1.28
C ILE A 474 -10.62 10.15 0.86
N LEU A 475 -10.94 10.40 -0.40
CA LEU A 475 -12.10 9.87 -1.14
C LEU A 475 -11.76 9.85 -2.63
N TYR A 476 -12.65 9.34 -3.47
CA TYR A 476 -12.56 9.51 -4.91
C TYR A 476 -13.45 10.66 -5.39
N ALA A 477 -12.88 11.50 -6.24
CA ALA A 477 -13.59 12.57 -6.93
C ALA A 477 -13.07 12.70 -8.36
N ASP A 478 -13.94 13.12 -9.26
CA ASP A 478 -13.61 13.49 -10.63
C ASP A 478 -13.01 14.89 -10.71
N SER A 479 -12.76 15.39 -11.93
CA SER A 479 -12.17 16.71 -12.14
C SER A 479 -12.96 17.83 -11.45
N GLU A 480 -14.28 17.89 -11.67
CA GLU A 480 -15.14 18.93 -11.09
C GLU A 480 -15.22 18.83 -9.57
N GLY A 481 -15.37 17.61 -9.04
CA GLY A 481 -15.38 17.34 -7.62
C GLY A 481 -14.09 17.79 -6.93
N ARG A 482 -12.92 17.44 -7.48
CA ARG A 482 -11.62 17.85 -6.92
C ARG A 482 -11.48 19.36 -6.89
N ILE A 483 -11.81 20.05 -7.99
CA ILE A 483 -11.73 21.51 -8.08
C ILE A 483 -12.67 22.17 -7.09
N ALA A 484 -13.92 21.70 -6.99
CA ALA A 484 -14.93 22.27 -6.11
C ALA A 484 -14.59 22.09 -4.63
N ILE A 485 -14.14 20.89 -4.23
CA ILE A 485 -13.72 20.61 -2.85
C ILE A 485 -12.49 21.46 -2.50
N ALA A 486 -11.47 21.51 -3.36
CA ALA A 486 -10.28 22.31 -3.13
C ALA A 486 -10.61 23.81 -2.97
N LYS A 487 -11.48 24.36 -3.82
CA LYS A 487 -11.95 25.76 -3.70
C LYS A 487 -12.71 25.99 -2.40
N ALA A 488 -13.51 25.03 -1.95
CA ALA A 488 -14.27 25.14 -0.71
C ALA A 488 -13.35 25.05 0.52
N PHE A 489 -12.33 24.19 0.50
CA PHE A 489 -11.30 24.15 1.53
C PHE A 489 -10.50 25.45 1.60
N ASN A 490 -10.10 26.02 0.46
CA ASN A 490 -9.37 27.29 0.43
C ASN A 490 -10.15 28.43 1.10
N ARG A 491 -11.45 28.54 0.79
CA ARG A 491 -12.34 29.53 1.42
C ARG A 491 -12.60 29.31 2.91
N ALA A 492 -12.37 28.11 3.41
CA ALA A 492 -12.52 27.81 4.84
C ALA A 492 -11.23 28.08 5.64
N ILE A 493 -10.11 28.30 4.94
CA ILE A 493 -8.82 28.71 5.51
C ILE A 493 -8.74 30.24 5.56
N GLU A 494 -9.27 30.93 4.52
CA GLU A 494 -9.53 32.38 4.49
C GLU A 494 -10.54 32.80 5.58
#